data_AF-A0A365TM29-F1
#
_entry.id   AF-A0A365TM29-F1
#
_cell.length_a   1.000
_cell.length_b   1.000
_cell.length_c   1.000
_cell.angle_alpha   90.00
_cell.angle_beta   90.00
_cell.angle_gamma   90.00
#
_symmetry.space_group_name_H-M   'P 1'
#
loop_
_entity.id
_entity.type
_entity.pdbx_description
1 polymer ?
#
loop_
_entity_poly.entity_id
_entity_poly.type
_entity_poly.pdbx_seq_one_letter_code
_entity_poly.pdbx_strand_id
1 'polypeptide(L)'
;MTRVARVEPISKKQENKLIISGWRVIDVTVPDAPQEISQHESEPQAIEAARRFEAQTSQERGSDPDDTQDYDASDPQGGKRFL
;
A
#
# COMPACT_ATOMS: atom_id res chain seq x y z
N MET A 1 2.45 -0.72 12.79
CA MET A 1 2.70 0.51 12.01
C MET A 1 2.40 0.21 10.55
N THR A 2 1.91 1.18 9.77
CA THR A 2 1.62 1.00 8.35
C THR A 2 2.94 1.20 7.66
N ARG A 3 3.46 0.18 6.98
CA ARG A 3 4.71 0.37 6.26
C ARG A 3 4.44 1.21 5.02
N VAL A 4 5.37 2.11 4.73
CA VAL A 4 5.26 3.03 3.59
C VAL A 4 6.49 2.80 2.72
N ALA A 5 6.27 2.61 1.42
CA ALA A 5 7.35 2.43 0.46
C ALA A 5 7.41 3.57 -0.54
N ARG A 6 8.62 3.96 -0.92
CA ARG A 6 8.88 4.96 -1.96
C ARG A 6 9.63 4.34 -3.13
N VAL A 7 9.23 4.70 -4.34
CA VAL A 7 9.93 4.34 -5.57
C VAL A 7 10.87 5.48 -5.96
N GLU A 8 12.13 5.17 -6.24
CA GLU A 8 13.13 6.14 -6.70
C GLU A 8 13.91 5.62 -7.92
N PRO A 9 14.24 6.50 -8.89
CA PRO A 9 15.07 6.11 -10.01
C PRO A 9 16.53 5.92 -9.59
N ILE A 10 17.15 4.85 -10.10
CA ILE A 10 18.58 4.60 -9.97
C ILE A 10 19.25 5.28 -11.17
N SER A 11 20.00 6.35 -10.90
CA SER A 11 20.72 7.08 -11.95
C SER A 11 22.20 6.68 -11.98
N LYS A 12 22.72 6.49 -13.19
CA LYS A 12 24.15 6.30 -13.46
C LYS A 12 24.65 7.48 -14.29
N LYS A 13 25.85 7.96 -13.96
CA LYS A 13 26.53 8.99 -14.75
C LYS A 13 27.40 8.30 -15.80
N GLN A 14 27.10 8.51 -17.07
CA GLN A 14 27.87 8.00 -18.20
C GLN A 14 28.18 9.17 -19.14
N GLU A 15 29.47 9.42 -19.41
CA GLU A 15 29.92 10.35 -20.46
C GLU A 15 29.19 11.71 -20.46
N ASN A 16 29.09 12.34 -19.29
CA ASN A 16 28.39 13.60 -19.03
C ASN A 16 26.85 13.58 -19.16
N LYS A 17 26.20 12.41 -19.21
CA LYS A 17 24.74 12.26 -19.15
C LYS A 17 24.30 11.48 -17.89
N LEU A 18 23.14 11.86 -17.35
CA LEU A 18 22.46 11.13 -16.29
C LEU A 18 21.48 10.15 -16.95
N ILE A 19 21.72 8.85 -16.79
CA ILE A 19 20.89 7.80 -17.38
C ILE A 19 20.18 7.06 -16.25
N ILE A 20 18.87 6.86 -16.38
CA ILE A 20 18.09 6.01 -15.49
C ILE A 20 18.45 4.56 -15.82
N SER A 21 19.12 3.87 -14.90
CA SER A 21 19.51 2.46 -15.06
C SER A 21 18.54 1.48 -14.43
N GLY A 22 17.52 1.97 -13.72
CA GLY A 22 16.53 1.15 -13.04
C GLY A 22 15.76 1.95 -11.99
N TRP A 23 15.01 1.24 -11.16
CA TRP A 23 14.13 1.78 -10.13
C TRP A 23 14.28 0.98 -8.85
N ARG A 24 14.43 1.65 -7.72
CA ARG A 24 14.50 1.01 -6.39
C ARG A 24 13.25 1.29 -5.58
N VAL A 25 12.89 0.33 -4.75
CA VAL A 25 11.82 0.44 -3.75
C VAL A 25 12.47 0.54 -2.37
N ILE A 26 12.12 1.58 -1.63
CA ILE A 26 12.71 1.92 -0.33
C ILE A 26 11.60 1.91 0.72
N ASP A 27 11.78 1.14 1.79
CA ASP A 27 10.99 1.25 3.02
C ASP A 27 11.33 2.58 3.69
N VAL A 28 10.35 3.46 3.80
CA VAL A 28 10.46 4.77 4.46
C VAL A 28 9.56 4.84 5.69
N THR A 29 9.17 3.69 6.25
CA THR A 29 8.37 3.60 7.49
C THR A 29 9.06 4.33 8.65
N VAL A 30 10.39 4.25 8.72
CA VAL A 30 11.21 5.04 9.64
C VAL A 30 11.95 6.09 8.81
N PRO A 31 11.61 7.39 8.94
CA PRO A 31 12.15 8.43 8.06
C PRO A 31 13.67 8.60 8.17
N ASP A 32 14.23 8.38 9.36
CA ASP A 32 15.67 8.47 9.61
C ASP A 32 16.44 7.18 9.25
N ALA A 33 15.74 6.12 8.88
CA ALA A 33 16.34 4.82 8.55
C ALA A 33 15.68 4.21 7.30
N PRO A 34 15.81 4.85 6.12
CA PRO A 34 15.30 4.29 4.88
C PRO A 34 16.05 3.02 4.49
N GLN A 35 15.32 1.96 4.14
CA GLN A 35 15.90 0.68 3.77
C GLN A 35 15.51 0.28 2.35
N GLU A 36 16.48 0.01 1.48
CA GLU A 36 16.19 -0.53 0.15
C GLU A 36 15.68 -1.98 0.26
N ILE A 37 14.53 -2.24 -0.34
CA ILE A 37 13.84 -3.54 -0.31
C ILE A 37 14.07 -4.32 -1.60
N SER A 38 14.01 -3.64 -2.75
CA SER A 38 14.16 -4.27 -4.06
C SER A 38 14.55 -3.27 -5.15
N GLN A 39 15.06 -3.79 -6.27
CA GLN A 39 15.36 -3.04 -7.48
C GLN A 39 14.69 -3.70 -8.69
N HIS A 40 14.28 -2.88 -9.66
CA HIS A 40 13.52 -3.27 -10.84
C HIS A 40 14.02 -2.51 -12.07
N GLU A 41 13.86 -3.10 -13.25
CA GLU A 41 14.28 -2.48 -14.51
C GLU A 41 13.31 -1.38 -14.97
N SER A 42 12.03 -1.47 -14.57
CA SER A 42 10.97 -0.56 -15.02
C SER A 42 10.22 0.06 -13.86
N GLU A 43 9.76 1.31 -14.06
CA GLU A 43 8.95 2.05 -13.08
C GLU A 43 7.67 1.29 -12.67
N PRO A 44 6.88 0.71 -13.61
CA PRO A 44 5.65 0.02 -13.24
C PRO A 44 5.89 -1.19 -12.33
N GLN A 45 7.01 -1.90 -12.55
CA GLN A 45 7.39 -3.05 -11.73
C GLN A 45 7.74 -2.61 -10.30
N ALA A 46 8.49 -1.51 -10.15
CA ALA A 46 8.82 -0.95 -8.84
C ALA A 46 7.57 -0.42 -8.11
N ILE A 47 6.64 0.23 -8.81
CA ILE A 47 5.36 0.69 -8.24
C ILE A 47 4.53 -0.50 -7.75
N GLU A 48 4.42 -1.56 -8.55
CA GLU A 48 3.68 -2.76 -8.14
C GLU A 48 4.31 -3.42 -6.91
N ALA A 49 5.64 -3.51 -6.86
CA ALA A 49 6.37 -4.04 -5.72
C ALA A 49 6.18 -3.20 -4.45
N ALA A 50 6.23 -1.87 -4.56
CA ALA A 50 5.95 -0.96 -3.44
C ALA A 50 4.53 -1.17 -2.90
N ARG A 51 3.52 -1.19 -3.79
CA ARG A 51 2.12 -1.43 -3.41
C ARG A 51 1.93 -2.76 -2.70
N ARG A 52 2.57 -3.83 -3.19
CA ARG A 52 2.49 -5.15 -2.55
C ARG A 52 3.10 -5.15 -1.16
N PHE A 53 4.25 -4.50 -0.97
CA PHE A 53 4.90 -4.37 0.33
C PHE A 53 4.02 -3.64 1.35
N GLU A 54 3.41 -2.53 0.93
CA GLU A 54 2.48 -1.75 1.77
C GLU A 54 1.20 -2.55 2.08
N ALA A 55 0.66 -3.29 1.10
CA ALA A 55 -0.55 -4.10 1.27
C ALA A 55 -0.34 -5.29 2.22
N GLN A 56 0.76 -6.03 2.08
CA GLN A 56 1.08 -7.17 2.96
C GLN A 56 1.21 -6.73 4.42
N THR A 57 1.85 -5.59 4.65
CA THR A 57 2.10 -5.08 6.00
C THR A 57 0.88 -4.37 6.60
N SER A 58 -0.05 -3.91 5.76
CA SER A 58 -1.36 -3.39 6.18
C SER A 58 -2.30 -4.52 6.59
N GLN A 59 -2.22 -5.69 5.94
CA GLN A 59 -3.01 -6.88 6.33
C GLN A 59 -2.59 -7.48 7.68
N GLU A 60 -1.32 -7.32 8.07
CA GLU A 60 -0.83 -7.72 9.40
C GLU A 60 -1.42 -6.89 10.56
N ARG A 61 -2.03 -5.73 10.28
CA ARG A 61 -2.71 -4.90 11.27
C ARG A 61 -4.22 -5.10 11.20
N GLY A 62 -4.69 -6.18 11.83
CA GLY A 62 -6.08 -6.32 12.24
C GLY A 62 -7.03 -6.70 11.10
N SER A 63 -6.95 -7.95 10.66
CA SER A 63 -8.20 -8.69 10.51
C SER A 63 -8.73 -8.99 11.91
N ASP A 64 -9.25 -7.99 12.59
CA ASP A 64 -10.35 -8.23 13.53
C ASP A 64 -11.60 -8.19 12.65
N PRO A 65 -12.21 -9.34 12.29
CA PRO A 65 -13.54 -9.34 11.71
C PRO A 65 -14.54 -9.07 12.82
N ASP A 66 -14.48 -7.89 13.44
CA ASP A 66 -15.51 -7.40 14.35
C ASP A 66 -16.00 -6.04 13.87
N ASP A 67 -16.43 -6.04 12.62
CA ASP A 67 -17.57 -5.22 12.25
C ASP A 67 -18.58 -6.23 11.71
N THR A 68 -19.26 -6.91 12.64
CA THR A 68 -20.66 -7.26 12.41
C THR A 68 -21.32 -5.95 12.02
N GLN A 69 -21.30 -5.68 10.71
CA GLN A 69 -22.21 -4.77 10.06
C GLN A 69 -23.58 -5.41 10.27
N ASP A 70 -24.10 -5.22 11.47
CA ASP A 70 -25.50 -5.41 11.83
C ASP A 70 -26.28 -4.31 11.10
N TYR A 71 -26.26 -4.41 9.78
CA TYR A 71 -27.31 -3.85 8.97
C TYR A 71 -28.53 -4.71 9.28
N ASP A 72 -29.28 -4.30 10.32
CA ASP A 72 -30.58 -4.86 10.62
C ASP A 72 -31.54 -4.52 9.47
N ALA A 73 -31.48 -5.31 8.41
CA ALA A 73 -32.45 -5.30 7.30
C ALA A 73 -33.75 -6.01 7.69
N SER A 74 -34.03 -6.21 8.98
CA SER A 74 -35.25 -6.86 9.45
C SER A 74 -36.11 -5.93 10.29
N ASP A 75 -36.57 -4.81 9.70
CA ASP A 75 -37.89 -4.28 10.06
C ASP A 75 -38.95 -4.69 9.02
N PRO A 76 -39.64 -5.84 9.21
CA PRO A 76 -40.85 -6.17 8.49
C PRO A 76 -42.13 -5.64 9.17
N GLN A 77 -42.08 -4.62 10.05
CA GLN A 77 -43.27 -4.19 10.83
C GLN A 77 -43.53 -2.68 10.87
N GLY A 78 -43.10 -1.92 9.87
CA GLY A 78 -43.60 -0.57 9.58
C GLY A 78 -45.00 -0.53 8.95
N GLY A 79 -46.03 -1.10 9.61
CA GLY A 79 -47.38 -1.05 9.04
C GLY A 79 -48.48 -1.80 9.77
N LYS A 80 -48.58 -1.70 11.10
CA LYS A 80 -49.83 -2.08 11.79
C LYS A 80 -50.80 -0.91 11.77
N ARG A 81 -51.94 -1.15 11.12
CA ARG A 81 -53.16 -0.35 11.09
C ARG A 81 -53.64 0.03 12.50
N PHE A 82 -54.58 0.97 12.50
CA PHE A 82 -55.56 1.36 13.52
C PHE A 82 -55.24 2.65 14.28
N LEU A 83 -55.79 3.76 13.81
CA LEU A 83 -57.06 4.33 14.30
C LEU A 83 -57.68 5.26 13.25
#